data_AF-A0A410RQ95-F1
#
_entry.id   AF-A0A410RQ95-F1
#
_cell.length_a   1.000
_cell.length_b   1.000
_cell.length_c   1.000
_cell.angle_alpha   90.00
_cell.angle_beta   90.00
_cell.angle_gamma   90.00
#
_symmetry.space_group_name_H-M   'P 1'
#
loop_
_entity.id
_entity.type
_entity.pdbx_description
1 polymer ?
#
loop_
_entity_poly.entity_id
_entity_poly.type
_entity_poly.pdbx_seq_one_letter_code
_entity_poly.pdbx_strand_id
1 'polypeptide(L)'
;MGPGQRVIAELSVLEKALSKNDFTAEKGPLEAIVRSLRTMNLKSLEDLDLNTRGRLITTLLRVQRQSKPALPEAGAEAASPEAGATTEAAPAEAPAAEGAAPAEGAAPVEEATPAEGSAPAEAAPSKPAVDPAKEKFDGWVDVMSLVGRVWRAAGDADRSQAAFALSGREPTAEPAAPAREERAERPPRGDRPERGERRDRGERGERPPRGERPERGAAGERRDRPPRGDRPERGERPPRGERPERAPMPELTGDWKEQATQLEGLGRTRDAARLHERNNSFADATRLFEAGGDLKSALRTALSGQDNDAARRLVGTLPAEQIGPTLEKAGAYELLMEHYVAKADFENVARLYERARQFDQAGLAYERANKLTLARKAYERARDLVSANRIRGLEVKALVERGDRLGAATLLVAVGQRREAVEVLSPLPPPKAFHFMQRLTLEDEAKELAKRELARAEQEQKPAGRARWLELLGDVTAAAETWTQAGRKDKALPLYEKLGGEHLPRAAQLAEELQQRDKAIALYTQLNDSAGLERAKALPEAPATPPAGSQPDADDAESAASPTENASSAGEQESQ
;
A
#
# COMPACT_ATOMS: atom_id res chain seq x y z
N MET A 1 5.39 15.38 -23.11
CA MET A 1 4.66 14.98 -21.90
C MET A 1 3.38 14.24 -22.27
N GLY A 2 3.45 12.91 -22.27
CA GLY A 2 2.27 12.03 -22.32
C GLY A 2 1.40 12.19 -21.06
N PRO A 3 0.15 11.70 -21.04
CA PRO A 3 -0.77 11.94 -19.93
C PRO A 3 -0.27 11.36 -18.59
N GLY A 4 0.36 10.18 -18.58
CA GLY A 4 1.02 9.64 -17.36
C GLY A 4 2.17 10.53 -16.83
N GLN A 5 2.97 11.12 -17.73
CA GLN A 5 4.01 12.08 -17.33
C GLN A 5 3.42 13.36 -16.74
N ARG A 6 2.24 13.79 -17.18
CA ARG A 6 1.51 14.93 -16.57
C ARG A 6 1.03 14.56 -15.18
N VAL A 7 0.45 13.38 -14.99
CA VAL A 7 0.06 12.88 -13.66
C VAL A 7 1.26 12.88 -12.70
N ILE A 8 2.45 12.40 -13.09
CA ILE A 8 3.67 12.47 -12.26
C ILE A 8 4.08 13.91 -11.93
N ALA A 9 3.99 14.83 -12.89
CA ALA A 9 4.34 16.23 -12.67
C ALA A 9 3.40 16.89 -11.65
N GLU A 10 2.09 16.71 -11.80
CA GLU A 10 1.09 17.26 -10.87
C GLU A 10 1.17 16.60 -9.48
N LEU A 11 1.44 15.28 -9.40
CA LEU A 11 1.72 14.60 -8.12
C LEU A 11 2.93 15.22 -7.42
N SER A 12 3.96 15.62 -8.17
CA SER A 12 5.14 16.30 -7.63
C SER A 12 4.87 17.75 -7.19
N VAL A 13 3.76 18.36 -7.62
CA VAL A 13 3.26 19.65 -7.12
C VAL A 13 2.42 19.43 -5.87
N LEU A 14 1.52 18.44 -5.90
CA LEU A 14 0.71 18.02 -4.75
C LEU A 14 1.57 17.66 -3.53
N GLU A 15 2.68 16.92 -3.72
CA GLU A 15 3.61 16.61 -2.62
C GLU A 15 4.27 17.86 -2.00
N LYS A 16 4.52 18.92 -2.79
CA LYS A 16 5.05 20.19 -2.28
C LYS A 16 4.00 20.93 -1.46
N ALA A 17 2.75 20.99 -1.93
CA ALA A 17 1.64 21.62 -1.21
C ALA A 17 1.34 20.89 0.10
N LEU A 18 1.28 19.56 0.05
CA LEU A 18 1.09 18.72 1.22
C LEU A 18 2.22 18.83 2.25
N SER A 19 3.48 19.05 1.83
CA SER A 19 4.58 19.31 2.77
C SER A 19 4.42 20.61 3.59
N LYS A 20 3.48 21.47 3.21
CA LYS A 20 3.13 22.73 3.89
C LYS A 20 1.75 22.70 4.57
N ASN A 21 0.99 21.60 4.44
CA ASN A 21 -0.42 21.50 4.85
C ASN A 21 -1.30 22.66 4.31
N ASP A 22 -1.07 23.08 3.08
CA ASP A 22 -1.82 24.16 2.42
C ASP A 22 -2.92 23.58 1.53
N PHE A 23 -4.10 23.40 2.11
CA PHE A 23 -5.27 22.86 1.41
C PHE A 23 -5.73 23.72 0.21
N THR A 24 -5.36 25.01 0.14
CA THR A 24 -5.70 25.84 -1.02
C THR A 24 -4.79 25.54 -2.20
N ALA A 25 -3.49 25.35 -1.94
CA ALA A 25 -2.50 24.96 -2.94
C ALA A 25 -2.66 23.50 -3.44
N GLU A 26 -3.36 22.64 -2.70
CA GLU A 26 -3.60 21.24 -3.10
C GLU A 26 -4.73 21.07 -4.13
N LYS A 27 -5.70 22.00 -4.24
CA LYS A 27 -6.86 21.87 -5.14
C LYS A 27 -6.44 21.82 -6.62
N GLY A 28 -5.61 22.78 -7.04
CA GLY A 28 -5.12 22.92 -8.42
C GLY A 28 -4.48 21.65 -9.02
N PRO A 29 -3.44 21.05 -8.38
CA PRO A 29 -2.83 19.84 -8.89
C PRO A 29 -3.78 18.62 -8.87
N LEU A 30 -4.68 18.51 -7.88
CA LEU A 30 -5.69 17.45 -7.87
C LEU A 30 -6.64 17.55 -9.08
N GLU A 31 -7.14 18.74 -9.42
CA GLU A 31 -7.95 18.95 -10.62
C GLU A 31 -7.20 18.62 -11.92
N ALA A 32 -5.92 18.98 -12.00
CA ALA A 32 -5.07 18.67 -13.14
C ALA A 32 -4.80 17.16 -13.29
N ILE A 33 -4.70 16.42 -12.17
CA ILE A 33 -4.65 14.95 -12.14
C ILE A 33 -5.98 14.37 -12.61
N VAL A 34 -7.14 14.80 -12.08
CA VAL A 34 -8.47 14.34 -12.54
C VAL A 34 -8.61 14.54 -14.05
N ARG A 35 -8.26 15.73 -14.56
CA ARG A 35 -8.32 16.05 -16.00
C ARG A 35 -7.42 15.13 -16.81
N SER A 36 -6.20 14.86 -16.36
CA SER A 36 -5.24 13.98 -17.05
C SER A 36 -5.67 12.51 -17.04
N LEU A 37 -6.16 11.99 -15.91
CA LEU A 37 -6.67 10.62 -15.80
C LEU A 37 -7.94 10.42 -16.66
N ARG A 38 -8.88 11.37 -16.65
CA ARG A 38 -10.07 11.35 -17.53
C ARG A 38 -9.69 11.25 -19.01
N THR A 39 -8.60 11.91 -19.47
CA THR A 39 -8.16 11.77 -20.87
C THR A 39 -7.60 10.38 -21.24
N MET A 40 -7.30 9.52 -20.26
CA MET A 40 -6.81 8.16 -20.49
C MET A 40 -7.92 7.09 -20.49
N ASN A 41 -9.14 7.42 -20.05
CA ASN A 41 -10.30 6.49 -20.01
C ASN A 41 -9.97 5.13 -19.34
N LEU A 42 -9.25 5.18 -18.22
CA LEU A 42 -8.82 4.01 -17.45
C LEU A 42 -10.04 3.27 -16.91
N LYS A 43 -10.04 1.93 -17.00
CA LYS A 43 -11.08 1.08 -16.40
C LYS A 43 -10.64 0.53 -15.05
N SER A 44 -9.35 0.28 -14.91
CA SER A 44 -8.70 -0.20 -13.70
C SER A 44 -7.48 0.65 -13.38
N LEU A 45 -7.14 0.72 -12.11
CA LEU A 45 -5.90 1.34 -11.64
C LEU A 45 -4.65 0.57 -12.14
N GLU A 46 -4.84 -0.66 -12.64
CA GLU A 46 -3.81 -1.49 -13.28
C GLU A 46 -3.52 -1.09 -14.74
N ASP A 47 -4.37 -0.28 -15.38
CA ASP A 47 -4.14 0.26 -16.73
C ASP A 47 -3.04 1.36 -16.74
N LEU A 48 -2.57 1.78 -15.56
CA LEU A 48 -1.46 2.72 -15.36
C LEU A 48 -0.12 1.99 -15.25
N ASP A 49 0.95 2.62 -15.76
CA ASP A 49 2.31 2.10 -15.57
C ASP A 49 2.68 2.02 -14.08
N LEU A 50 3.57 1.07 -13.74
CA LEU A 50 3.89 0.75 -12.35
C LEU A 50 4.37 1.98 -11.53
N ASN A 51 5.02 2.94 -12.16
CA ASN A 51 5.57 4.13 -11.51
C ASN A 51 4.50 5.22 -11.30
N THR A 52 3.69 5.55 -12.32
CA THR A 52 2.52 6.44 -12.13
C THR A 52 1.56 5.87 -11.10
N ARG A 53 1.26 4.56 -11.18
CA ARG A 53 0.38 3.83 -10.26
C ARG A 53 0.88 3.89 -8.82
N GLY A 54 2.15 3.54 -8.59
CA GLY A 54 2.76 3.55 -7.26
C GLY A 54 2.79 4.94 -6.62
N ARG A 55 3.15 5.98 -7.40
CA ARG A 55 3.12 7.38 -6.94
C ARG A 55 1.69 7.84 -6.64
N LEU A 56 0.76 7.65 -7.58
CA LEU A 56 -0.64 8.04 -7.42
C LEU A 56 -1.24 7.46 -6.13
N ILE A 57 -1.04 6.17 -5.85
CA ILE A 57 -1.51 5.55 -4.61
C ILE A 57 -0.85 6.20 -3.39
N THR A 58 0.48 6.28 -3.35
CA THR A 58 1.21 6.74 -2.16
C THR A 58 0.94 8.22 -1.86
N THR A 59 0.86 9.09 -2.86
CA THR A 59 0.55 10.51 -2.68
C THR A 59 -0.91 10.72 -2.25
N LEU A 60 -1.90 10.04 -2.85
CA LEU A 60 -3.32 10.20 -2.46
C LEU A 60 -3.61 9.66 -1.05
N LEU A 61 -3.02 8.52 -0.68
CA LEU A 61 -3.04 8.03 0.71
C LEU A 61 -2.30 8.96 1.67
N ARG A 62 -1.40 9.83 1.17
CA ARG A 62 -0.75 10.88 1.96
C ARG A 62 -1.65 12.11 2.17
N VAL A 63 -2.44 12.49 1.18
CA VAL A 63 -3.49 13.52 1.34
C VAL A 63 -4.55 13.04 2.34
N GLN A 64 -5.12 11.83 2.14
CA GLN A 64 -6.27 11.32 2.91
C GLN A 64 -6.12 11.19 4.44
N ARG A 65 -4.89 11.23 5.00
CA ARG A 65 -4.65 11.23 6.46
C ARG A 65 -3.97 12.52 6.94
N GLN A 66 -4.22 13.64 6.26
CA GLN A 66 -4.09 14.96 6.87
C GLN A 66 -5.21 15.12 7.90
N SER A 67 -4.88 15.64 9.09
CA SER A 67 -5.83 15.85 10.17
C SER A 67 -6.97 16.76 9.72
N LYS A 68 -8.21 16.29 9.88
CA LYS A 68 -9.41 17.10 9.68
C LYS A 68 -9.33 18.33 10.59
N PRO A 69 -9.37 19.58 10.06
CA PRO A 69 -9.38 20.78 10.89
C PRO A 69 -10.59 20.77 11.83
N ALA A 70 -10.43 21.34 13.02
CA ALA A 70 -11.55 21.53 13.93
C ALA A 70 -12.62 22.39 13.26
N LEU A 71 -13.89 22.04 13.47
CA LEU A 71 -15.01 22.88 13.06
C LEU A 71 -14.95 24.17 13.90
N PRO A 72 -14.95 25.36 13.27
CA PRO A 72 -14.99 26.61 14.00
C PRO A 72 -16.38 26.79 14.62
N GLU A 73 -16.43 26.71 15.95
CA GLU A 73 -17.64 26.90 16.74
C GLU A 73 -18.20 28.31 16.52
N ALA A 74 -19.32 28.39 15.80
CA ALA A 74 -20.14 29.59 15.78
C ALA A 74 -21.12 29.53 16.95
N GLY A 75 -20.89 30.39 17.94
CA GLY A 75 -21.83 30.88 18.98
C GLY A 75 -22.95 29.94 19.47
N ALA A 76 -22.90 29.60 20.74
CA ALA A 76 -24.06 29.05 21.44
C ALA A 76 -25.23 30.06 21.46
N GLU A 77 -26.39 29.69 20.92
CA GLU A 77 -27.68 29.65 21.64
C GLU A 77 -28.87 29.24 20.74
N ALA A 78 -29.47 28.09 21.06
CA ALA A 78 -30.92 27.85 21.03
C ALA A 78 -31.22 26.51 21.74
N ALA A 79 -31.95 26.54 22.85
CA ALA A 79 -32.25 25.39 23.72
C ALA A 79 -33.22 24.38 23.04
N SER A 80 -32.94 23.05 23.05
CA SER A 80 -33.37 22.02 24.05
C SER A 80 -34.83 21.51 23.85
N PRO A 81 -35.25 20.39 24.49
CA PRO A 81 -34.53 19.28 25.17
C PRO A 81 -34.67 17.95 24.35
N GLU A 82 -34.50 16.69 24.79
CA GLU A 82 -34.16 15.97 26.04
C GLU A 82 -33.06 14.90 25.72
N ALA A 83 -32.59 13.96 26.56
CA ALA A 83 -32.85 13.58 27.96
C ALA A 83 -31.51 13.15 28.64
N GLY A 84 -31.48 13.09 29.98
CA GLY A 84 -30.27 12.89 30.82
C GLY A 84 -29.48 11.57 30.62
N ALA A 85 -28.45 11.24 31.39
CA ALA A 85 -27.98 11.66 32.72
C ALA A 85 -26.58 10.99 32.95
N THR A 86 -25.64 11.34 33.84
CA THR A 86 -25.52 12.32 34.95
C THR A 86 -24.05 12.32 35.46
N THR A 87 -23.61 13.42 36.12
CA THR A 87 -22.59 13.50 37.23
C THR A 87 -21.16 12.94 37.02
N GLU A 88 -20.05 13.48 37.52
CA GLU A 88 -19.64 14.64 38.36
C GLU A 88 -18.09 14.69 38.18
N ALA A 89 -17.28 15.71 38.46
CA ALA A 89 -17.34 17.12 38.80
C ALA A 89 -15.86 17.60 38.78
N ALA A 90 -15.62 18.91 38.81
CA ALA A 90 -14.27 19.53 38.77
C ALA A 90 -13.74 19.79 40.23
N PRO A 91 -12.72 20.64 40.54
CA PRO A 91 -12.18 21.79 39.81
C PRO A 91 -10.64 21.87 39.68
N ALA A 92 -10.18 23.00 39.14
CA ALA A 92 -8.81 23.30 38.74
C ALA A 92 -8.12 24.32 39.67
N GLU A 93 -6.82 24.55 39.44
CA GLU A 93 -6.13 25.79 39.84
C GLU A 93 -5.09 26.21 38.79
N ALA A 94 -4.89 27.53 38.66
CA ALA A 94 -3.85 28.23 37.89
C ALA A 94 -3.04 29.12 38.89
N PRO A 95 -2.01 29.95 38.58
CA PRO A 95 -1.95 30.86 37.40
C PRO A 95 -0.55 31.34 36.88
N ALA A 96 -0.61 32.29 35.93
CA ALA A 96 0.23 33.50 35.74
C ALA A 96 1.74 33.47 35.38
N ALA A 97 2.09 34.23 34.32
CA ALA A 97 3.05 35.37 34.26
C ALA A 97 3.68 35.54 32.85
N GLU A 98 4.50 36.56 32.53
CA GLU A 98 4.28 38.02 32.40
C GLU A 98 5.56 38.64 31.74
N GLY A 99 5.49 39.81 31.08
CA GLY A 99 6.67 40.62 30.64
C GLY A 99 7.38 40.15 29.35
N ALA A 100 7.44 40.89 28.22
CA ALA A 100 7.82 42.29 27.91
C ALA A 100 9.33 42.50 27.64
N ALA A 101 9.66 43.12 26.49
CA ALA A 101 11.01 43.47 26.05
C ALA A 101 11.06 44.96 25.60
N PRO A 102 12.22 45.65 25.74
CA PRO A 102 12.31 47.10 25.48
C PRO A 102 12.64 47.48 24.02
N ALA A 103 12.54 48.77 23.74
CA ALA A 103 12.61 49.40 22.40
C ALA A 103 13.89 50.22 22.17
N GLU A 104 14.10 50.70 20.93
CA GLU A 104 14.35 52.14 20.59
C GLU A 104 14.64 52.34 19.08
N GLY A 105 14.54 53.58 18.56
CA GLY A 105 15.56 54.03 17.59
C GLY A 105 15.23 54.71 16.24
N ALA A 106 14.25 55.63 16.14
CA ALA A 106 14.24 56.81 15.24
C ALA A 106 14.27 56.69 13.67
N ALA A 107 13.62 57.67 13.02
CA ALA A 107 13.62 57.95 11.57
C ALA A 107 14.55 59.15 11.21
N PRO A 108 14.59 59.63 9.94
CA PRO A 108 13.71 60.76 9.58
C PRO A 108 13.16 60.73 8.12
N VAL A 109 12.57 61.86 7.69
CA VAL A 109 11.62 62.04 6.56
C VAL A 109 12.03 63.25 5.69
N GLU A 110 11.75 63.22 4.37
CA GLU A 110 11.50 64.38 3.48
C GLU A 110 10.48 63.90 2.40
N GLU A 111 9.29 64.52 2.25
CA GLU A 111 8.93 65.68 1.37
C GLU A 111 8.95 65.40 -0.16
N ALA A 112 8.04 65.91 -1.02
CA ALA A 112 6.69 66.50 -0.84
C ALA A 112 5.94 66.72 -2.19
N THR A 113 4.65 66.30 -2.28
CA THR A 113 3.52 67.02 -2.98
C THR A 113 3.47 67.10 -4.55
N PRO A 114 2.41 67.68 -5.20
CA PRO A 114 1.05 67.09 -5.34
C PRO A 114 0.34 67.33 -6.71
N ALA A 115 -1.01 67.16 -6.75
CA ALA A 115 -2.00 67.58 -7.77
C ALA A 115 -2.04 66.78 -9.10
N GLU A 116 -3.17 66.53 -9.79
CA GLU A 116 -4.62 66.82 -9.66
C GLU A 116 -5.34 65.74 -10.54
N GLY A 117 -6.60 65.30 -10.38
CA GLY A 117 -7.66 65.51 -9.39
C GLY A 117 -8.99 64.98 -9.97
N SER A 118 -9.72 64.11 -9.27
CA SER A 118 -11.16 63.81 -9.49
C SER A 118 -11.70 62.79 -8.47
N ALA A 119 -12.74 63.17 -7.74
CA ALA A 119 -13.60 62.37 -6.87
C ALA A 119 -15.03 62.96 -6.98
N PRO A 120 -16.14 62.28 -6.59
CA PRO A 120 -16.19 61.19 -5.62
C PRO A 120 -17.15 60.02 -5.92
N ALA A 121 -17.21 59.09 -4.96
CA ALA A 121 -18.32 58.19 -4.62
C ALA A 121 -18.69 57.04 -5.59
N GLU A 122 -18.25 55.83 -5.25
CA GLU A 122 -19.19 54.84 -4.68
C GLU A 122 -18.45 53.82 -3.78
N ALA A 123 -19.05 53.47 -2.65
CA ALA A 123 -18.43 52.56 -1.67
C ALA A 123 -18.78 51.10 -1.99
N ALA A 124 -17.88 50.37 -2.65
CA ALA A 124 -18.00 48.92 -2.81
C ALA A 124 -17.54 48.20 -1.52
N PRO A 125 -18.23 47.13 -1.07
CA PRO A 125 -18.10 46.61 0.29
C PRO A 125 -16.77 45.91 0.55
N SER A 126 -16.20 46.18 1.73
CA SER A 126 -15.12 45.37 2.30
C SER A 126 -15.55 43.92 2.38
N LYS A 127 -14.79 43.01 1.76
CA LYS A 127 -15.00 41.55 1.90
C LYS A 127 -15.08 41.20 3.40
N PRO A 128 -16.07 40.40 3.84
CA PRO A 128 -16.13 39.99 5.23
C PRO A 128 -14.85 39.24 5.59
N ALA A 129 -14.28 39.53 6.76
CA ALA A 129 -13.12 38.80 7.28
C ALA A 129 -13.55 37.35 7.53
N VAL A 130 -13.22 36.46 6.60
CA VAL A 130 -13.52 35.04 6.75
C VAL A 130 -12.60 34.50 7.83
N ASP A 131 -13.21 33.82 8.80
CA ASP A 131 -12.49 33.14 9.87
C ASP A 131 -11.47 32.15 9.27
N PRO A 132 -10.16 32.30 9.55
CA PRO A 132 -9.12 31.47 8.93
C PRO A 132 -9.21 29.98 9.33
N ALA A 133 -10.01 29.64 10.33
CA ALA A 133 -10.38 28.24 10.60
C ALA A 133 -11.42 27.70 9.61
N LYS A 134 -12.39 28.51 9.18
CA LYS A 134 -13.41 28.14 8.15
C LYS A 134 -12.73 27.89 6.80
N GLU A 135 -11.88 28.80 6.35
CA GLU A 135 -11.16 28.64 5.08
C GLU A 135 -10.29 27.38 5.02
N LYS A 136 -9.67 26.99 6.15
CA LYS A 136 -8.89 25.74 6.26
C LYS A 136 -9.79 24.51 6.24
N PHE A 137 -10.93 24.54 6.92
CA PHE A 137 -11.90 23.45 6.91
C PHE A 137 -12.51 23.24 5.51
N ASP A 138 -12.99 24.29 4.88
CA ASP A 138 -13.53 24.25 3.52
C ASP A 138 -12.46 23.87 2.48
N GLY A 139 -11.23 24.34 2.69
CA GLY A 139 -10.04 23.88 1.98
C GLY A 139 -9.87 22.35 2.03
N TRP A 140 -9.88 21.78 3.24
CA TRP A 140 -9.74 20.34 3.46
C TRP A 140 -10.91 19.54 2.86
N VAL A 141 -12.15 20.01 2.99
CA VAL A 141 -13.34 19.39 2.38
C VAL A 141 -13.23 19.33 0.86
N ASP A 142 -12.86 20.44 0.22
CA ASP A 142 -12.67 20.50 -1.24
C ASP A 142 -11.56 19.53 -1.68
N VAL A 143 -10.44 19.50 -0.98
CA VAL A 143 -9.31 18.58 -1.24
C VAL A 143 -9.76 17.11 -1.18
N MET A 144 -10.49 16.71 -0.13
CA MET A 144 -10.99 15.33 -0.02
C MET A 144 -11.99 14.96 -1.14
N SER A 145 -12.86 15.91 -1.53
CA SER A 145 -13.79 15.70 -2.66
C SER A 145 -13.05 15.53 -4.00
N LEU A 146 -11.95 16.27 -4.20
CA LEU A 146 -11.10 16.15 -5.38
C LEU A 146 -10.32 14.83 -5.39
N VAL A 147 -9.81 14.37 -4.24
CA VAL A 147 -9.22 13.02 -4.11
C VAL A 147 -10.22 11.93 -4.49
N GLY A 148 -11.49 12.04 -4.08
CA GLY A 148 -12.56 11.12 -4.51
C GLY A 148 -12.78 11.11 -6.02
N ARG A 149 -12.70 12.28 -6.66
CA ARG A 149 -12.76 12.42 -8.13
C ARG A 149 -11.53 11.83 -8.82
N VAL A 150 -10.34 11.90 -8.21
CA VAL A 150 -9.10 11.29 -8.73
C VAL A 150 -9.20 9.77 -8.73
N TRP A 151 -9.56 9.14 -7.60
CA TRP A 151 -9.71 7.68 -7.53
C TRP A 151 -10.74 7.14 -8.53
N ARG A 152 -11.88 7.85 -8.69
CA ARG A 152 -12.88 7.50 -9.70
C ARG A 152 -12.33 7.58 -11.13
N ALA A 153 -11.53 8.60 -11.44
CA ALA A 153 -10.90 8.75 -12.75
C ALA A 153 -9.77 7.72 -13.00
N ALA A 154 -9.27 7.07 -11.95
CA ALA A 154 -8.30 5.98 -12.02
C ALA A 154 -8.94 4.56 -11.96
N GLY A 155 -10.28 4.45 -11.99
CA GLY A 155 -10.98 3.16 -11.97
C GLY A 155 -11.12 2.49 -10.60
N ASP A 156 -10.85 3.20 -9.50
CA ASP A 156 -10.93 2.67 -8.13
C ASP A 156 -12.18 3.20 -7.40
N ALA A 157 -13.24 2.40 -7.38
CA ALA A 157 -14.53 2.79 -6.83
C ALA A 157 -14.52 2.86 -5.28
N ASP A 158 -13.88 1.89 -4.63
CA ASP A 158 -13.89 1.75 -3.17
C ASP A 158 -13.12 2.90 -2.50
N ARG A 159 -11.91 3.22 -3.01
CA ARG A 159 -11.12 4.36 -2.50
C ARG A 159 -11.74 5.71 -2.86
N SER A 160 -12.52 5.77 -3.95
CA SER A 160 -13.31 6.95 -4.30
C SER A 160 -14.42 7.20 -3.28
N GLN A 161 -15.20 6.17 -2.92
CA GLN A 161 -16.26 6.28 -1.91
C GLN A 161 -15.70 6.69 -0.54
N ALA A 162 -14.59 6.08 -0.09
CA ALA A 162 -13.94 6.45 1.17
C ALA A 162 -13.52 7.93 1.22
N ALA A 163 -13.01 8.48 0.11
CA ALA A 163 -12.62 9.89 0.04
C ALA A 163 -13.83 10.84 0.05
N PHE A 164 -14.92 10.49 -0.64
CA PHE A 164 -16.15 11.28 -0.61
C PHE A 164 -16.78 11.28 0.79
N ALA A 165 -16.81 10.14 1.47
CA ALA A 165 -17.28 10.03 2.85
C ALA A 165 -16.49 10.94 3.82
N LEU A 166 -15.16 11.04 3.67
CA LEU A 166 -14.34 11.98 4.45
C LEU A 166 -14.70 13.45 4.17
N SER A 167 -15.01 13.79 2.92
CA SER A 167 -15.37 15.16 2.52
C SER A 167 -16.78 15.60 2.94
N GLY A 168 -17.67 14.65 3.25
CA GLY A 168 -19.09 14.94 3.51
C GLY A 168 -19.88 15.43 2.29
N ARG A 169 -19.26 15.53 1.11
CA ARG A 169 -19.94 15.86 -0.15
C ARG A 169 -20.13 14.60 -0.97
N GLU A 170 -21.39 14.29 -1.28
CA GLU A 170 -21.72 13.24 -2.22
C GLU A 170 -21.10 13.52 -3.61
N PRO A 171 -20.76 12.47 -4.37
CA PRO A 171 -20.26 12.62 -5.72
C PRO A 171 -21.37 13.14 -6.65
N THR A 172 -21.43 14.46 -6.81
CA THR A 172 -22.28 15.16 -7.78
C THR A 172 -22.26 14.43 -9.12
N ALA A 173 -23.41 13.90 -9.53
CA ALA A 173 -23.60 13.24 -10.82
C ALA A 173 -23.61 14.28 -11.95
N GLU A 174 -22.42 14.81 -12.28
CA GLU A 174 -22.23 15.53 -13.54
C GLU A 174 -22.57 14.60 -14.72
N PRO A 175 -23.18 15.13 -15.79
CA PRO A 175 -23.87 14.33 -16.78
C PRO A 175 -22.92 13.35 -17.47
N ALA A 176 -23.33 12.09 -17.52
CA ALA A 176 -22.63 11.06 -18.27
C ALA A 176 -22.64 11.42 -19.77
N ALA A 177 -21.50 11.87 -20.29
CA ALA A 177 -21.25 11.86 -21.73
C ALA A 177 -21.47 10.42 -22.24
N PRO A 178 -22.16 10.23 -23.37
CA PRO A 178 -23.11 9.14 -23.52
C PRO A 178 -22.44 7.76 -23.45
N ALA A 179 -23.00 6.92 -22.59
CA ALA A 179 -22.80 5.47 -22.69
C ALA A 179 -23.22 5.05 -24.10
N ARG A 180 -22.30 4.45 -24.84
CA ARG A 180 -22.46 4.15 -26.26
C ARG A 180 -23.35 2.91 -26.43
N GLU A 181 -24.66 3.17 -26.40
CA GLU A 181 -25.76 2.36 -26.93
C GLU A 181 -25.46 0.85 -27.05
N GLU A 182 -25.83 0.10 -26.02
CA GLU A 182 -26.24 -1.28 -26.26
C GLU A 182 -27.46 -1.24 -27.19
N ARG A 183 -27.27 -1.84 -28.36
CA ARG A 183 -28.18 -1.78 -29.50
C ARG A 183 -29.55 -2.36 -29.15
N ALA A 184 -30.53 -1.50 -28.87
CA ALA A 184 -31.91 -1.90 -28.74
C ALA A 184 -32.50 -2.36 -30.08
N GLU A 185 -33.10 -3.54 -30.07
CA GLU A 185 -34.25 -4.03 -30.88
C GLU A 185 -34.41 -5.51 -30.50
N ARG A 186 -35.57 -6.01 -30.06
CA ARG A 186 -36.91 -5.85 -30.63
C ARG A 186 -37.97 -6.42 -29.66
N PRO A 187 -39.20 -5.85 -29.55
CA PRO A 187 -40.25 -6.34 -28.66
C PRO A 187 -41.23 -7.32 -29.38
N PRO A 188 -42.33 -7.79 -28.77
CA PRO A 188 -42.46 -9.14 -28.22
C PRO A 188 -43.29 -10.11 -29.09
N ARG A 189 -43.25 -11.41 -28.76
CA ARG A 189 -44.24 -12.41 -29.20
C ARG A 189 -44.71 -13.19 -27.98
N GLY A 190 -46.03 -13.28 -27.80
CA GLY A 190 -46.65 -13.78 -26.57
C GLY A 190 -47.03 -15.27 -26.55
N ASP A 191 -47.57 -15.64 -25.38
CA ASP A 191 -48.44 -16.77 -25.07
C ASP A 191 -47.93 -18.22 -25.13
N ARG A 192 -47.60 -18.77 -23.95
CA ARG A 192 -48.34 -19.94 -23.40
C ARG A 192 -48.27 -19.98 -21.85
N PRO A 193 -49.30 -20.45 -21.11
CA PRO A 193 -49.55 -19.97 -19.73
C PRO A 193 -49.12 -20.91 -18.59
N GLU A 194 -49.40 -20.40 -17.39
CA GLU A 194 -49.19 -20.84 -16.01
C GLU A 194 -49.23 -22.35 -15.67
N ARG A 195 -48.42 -22.72 -14.66
CA ARG A 195 -48.71 -23.84 -13.76
C ARG A 195 -48.15 -23.60 -12.33
N GLY A 196 -49.05 -23.21 -11.43
CA GLY A 196 -49.16 -23.69 -10.04
C GLY A 196 -47.94 -23.71 -9.11
N GLU A 197 -47.94 -22.72 -8.20
CA GLU A 197 -47.43 -22.73 -6.82
C GLU A 197 -46.92 -24.05 -6.19
N ARG A 198 -45.77 -23.98 -5.51
CA ARG A 198 -45.55 -24.60 -4.19
C ARG A 198 -44.73 -23.68 -3.29
N ARG A 199 -45.20 -23.51 -2.04
CA ARG A 199 -44.60 -22.66 -1.00
C ARG A 199 -43.61 -23.41 -0.09
N ASP A 200 -42.78 -22.60 0.57
CA ASP A 200 -42.16 -22.74 1.91
C ASP A 200 -41.20 -23.90 2.23
N ARG A 201 -39.93 -23.52 2.48
CA ARG A 201 -39.15 -24.01 3.66
C ARG A 201 -37.92 -23.15 4.01
N GLY A 202 -38.00 -22.40 5.12
CA GLY A 202 -36.98 -22.41 6.18
C GLY A 202 -35.80 -21.42 6.12
N GLU A 203 -35.84 -20.45 7.03
CA GLU A 203 -34.81 -19.46 7.41
C GLU A 203 -33.48 -20.08 7.91
N ARG A 204 -32.35 -19.32 7.82
CA ARG A 204 -31.35 -19.20 8.90
C ARG A 204 -30.29 -18.08 8.69
N GLY A 205 -30.26 -17.10 9.61
CA GLY A 205 -29.06 -16.73 10.39
C GLY A 205 -27.93 -15.89 9.77
N GLU A 206 -27.77 -14.68 10.33
CA GLU A 206 -26.76 -13.63 10.14
C GLU A 206 -25.27 -13.99 10.35
N ARG A 207 -24.36 -13.07 9.97
CA ARG A 207 -22.94 -13.06 10.41
C ARG A 207 -22.36 -11.62 10.51
N PRO A 208 -21.77 -11.21 11.65
CA PRO A 208 -21.11 -9.91 11.83
C PRO A 208 -19.55 -10.05 11.79
N PRO A 209 -18.70 -9.06 12.16
CA PRO A 209 -17.84 -8.36 11.18
C PRO A 209 -16.32 -8.51 11.49
N ARG A 210 -15.44 -7.83 10.72
CA ARG A 210 -14.00 -7.77 11.01
C ARG A 210 -13.36 -6.45 10.56
N GLY A 211 -12.62 -5.78 11.45
CA GLY A 211 -11.86 -4.55 11.16
C GLY A 211 -10.37 -4.76 10.89
N GLU A 212 -9.78 -3.76 10.20
CA GLU A 212 -8.50 -3.02 10.43
C GLU A 212 -7.15 -3.80 10.61
N ARG A 213 -5.93 -3.29 10.35
CA ARG A 213 -5.41 -1.89 10.25
C ARG A 213 -4.17 -1.71 9.26
N PRO A 214 -2.90 -1.42 9.65
CA PRO A 214 -2.04 -0.25 9.25
C PRO A 214 -0.95 -0.51 8.12
N GLU A 215 -0.21 0.44 7.46
CA GLU A 215 -0.04 1.93 7.55
C GLU A 215 0.47 2.70 6.23
N ARG A 216 1.53 3.56 6.21
CA ARG A 216 2.00 4.52 5.12
C ARG A 216 3.49 4.43 4.65
N GLY A 217 3.79 5.12 3.52
CA GLY A 217 5.05 5.89 3.23
C GLY A 217 5.65 5.61 1.82
N ALA A 218 5.69 6.49 0.79
CA ALA A 218 6.03 7.92 0.61
C ALA A 218 7.55 8.23 0.68
N ALA A 219 8.17 9.15 -0.10
CA ALA A 219 7.84 9.92 -1.32
C ALA A 219 9.09 10.79 -1.74
N GLY A 220 9.05 11.52 -2.87
CA GLY A 220 10.05 12.56 -3.23
C GLY A 220 11.05 12.22 -4.38
N GLU A 221 11.66 13.17 -5.11
CA GLU A 221 11.71 14.64 -4.90
C GLU A 221 11.71 15.51 -6.19
N ARG A 222 11.06 16.69 -6.07
CA ARG A 222 11.47 18.07 -6.46
C ARG A 222 12.10 18.45 -7.82
N ARG A 223 11.43 19.44 -8.46
CA ARG A 223 11.91 20.77 -8.98
C ARG A 223 12.96 20.81 -10.11
N ASP A 224 13.10 21.87 -10.94
CA ASP A 224 12.24 22.96 -11.47
C ASP A 224 12.96 23.45 -12.78
N ARG A 225 12.29 24.10 -13.76
CA ARG A 225 12.98 24.74 -14.93
C ARG A 225 12.25 26.03 -15.42
N PRO A 226 12.96 27.06 -15.93
CA PRO A 226 12.38 28.38 -16.27
C PRO A 226 11.44 28.42 -17.50
N PRO A 227 10.77 29.57 -17.78
CA PRO A 227 9.63 29.63 -18.69
C PRO A 227 9.96 29.63 -20.19
N ARG A 228 8.91 29.45 -21.00
CA ARG A 228 8.91 29.31 -22.46
C ARG A 228 9.36 30.58 -23.19
N GLY A 229 10.23 30.38 -24.18
CA GLY A 229 10.29 31.26 -25.35
C GLY A 229 9.16 30.96 -26.34
N ASP A 230 8.90 31.91 -27.24
CA ASP A 230 7.74 31.93 -28.12
C ASP A 230 7.64 30.75 -29.09
N ARG A 231 6.39 30.44 -29.44
CA ARG A 231 6.02 29.31 -30.27
C ARG A 231 5.92 29.77 -31.74
N PRO A 232 6.82 29.35 -32.65
CA PRO A 232 6.64 29.61 -34.06
C PRO A 232 5.39 28.90 -34.59
N GLU A 233 4.86 29.43 -35.69
CA GLU A 233 3.54 29.10 -36.18
C GLU A 233 3.36 27.64 -36.59
N ARG A 234 2.10 27.22 -36.64
CA ARG A 234 1.70 25.86 -37.00
C ARG A 234 1.98 25.62 -38.48
N GLY A 235 3.14 25.04 -38.78
CA GLY A 235 3.36 24.37 -40.07
C GLY A 235 2.24 23.38 -40.36
N GLU A 236 1.78 23.36 -41.61
CA GLU A 236 0.60 22.60 -42.02
C GLU A 236 0.78 21.11 -41.75
N ARG A 237 -0.29 20.48 -41.25
CA ARG A 237 -0.29 19.05 -40.97
C ARG A 237 -0.37 18.31 -42.32
N PRO A 238 0.60 17.45 -42.69
CA PRO A 238 0.50 16.69 -43.92
C PRO A 238 -0.79 15.86 -43.92
N PRO A 239 -1.44 15.68 -45.09
CA PRO A 239 -2.73 15.01 -45.16
C PRO A 239 -2.64 13.63 -44.50
N ARG A 240 -3.66 13.33 -43.71
CA ARG A 240 -3.81 12.05 -43.02
C ARG A 240 -3.85 10.97 -44.09
N GLY A 241 -2.77 10.20 -44.20
CA GLY A 241 -2.64 9.11 -45.17
C GLY A 241 -3.92 8.30 -45.23
N GLU A 242 -4.43 8.11 -46.44
CA GLU A 242 -5.73 7.51 -46.67
C GLU A 242 -5.81 6.16 -45.97
N ARG A 243 -6.82 6.02 -45.12
CA ARG A 243 -7.27 4.69 -44.71
C ARG A 243 -7.64 4.00 -46.03
N PRO A 244 -6.98 2.91 -46.44
CA PRO A 244 -7.22 2.31 -47.75
C PRO A 244 -8.72 2.07 -47.86
N GLU A 245 -9.32 2.69 -48.88
CA GLU A 245 -10.75 2.57 -49.08
C GLU A 245 -11.09 1.09 -49.19
N ARG A 246 -12.22 0.71 -48.60
CA ARG A 246 -12.74 -0.64 -48.72
C ARG A 246 -13.11 -0.81 -50.19
N ALA A 247 -12.19 -1.37 -50.98
CA ALA A 247 -12.38 -1.60 -52.39
C ALA A 247 -13.77 -2.21 -52.61
N PRO A 248 -14.57 -1.67 -53.55
CA PRO A 248 -15.93 -2.13 -53.73
C PRO A 248 -15.93 -3.65 -53.87
N MET A 249 -16.92 -4.29 -53.26
CA MET A 249 -17.15 -5.70 -53.56
C MET A 249 -17.35 -5.79 -55.08
N PRO A 250 -16.62 -6.69 -55.78
CA PRO A 250 -16.97 -6.99 -57.16
C PRO A 250 -18.45 -7.40 -57.19
N GLU A 251 -19.14 -7.16 -58.30
CA GLU A 251 -20.49 -7.67 -58.49
C GLU A 251 -20.45 -9.20 -58.62
N LEU A 252 -20.39 -9.84 -57.45
CA LEU A 252 -20.24 -11.27 -57.24
C LEU A 252 -21.58 -11.94 -57.53
N THR A 253 -21.81 -12.21 -58.80
CA THR A 253 -22.98 -12.94 -59.30
C THR A 253 -22.80 -14.43 -59.11
N GLY A 254 -23.89 -15.12 -58.73
CA GLY A 254 -23.92 -16.56 -58.51
C GLY A 254 -24.17 -16.95 -57.05
N ASP A 255 -24.17 -18.26 -56.79
CA ASP A 255 -24.29 -18.82 -55.44
C ASP A 255 -23.07 -18.44 -54.58
N TRP A 256 -23.23 -18.38 -53.26
CA TRP A 256 -22.14 -17.93 -52.37
C TRP A 256 -20.84 -18.74 -52.50
N LYS A 257 -20.92 -20.00 -52.94
CA LYS A 257 -19.76 -20.86 -53.24
C LYS A 257 -19.02 -20.38 -54.50
N GLU A 258 -19.76 -20.01 -55.54
CA GLU A 258 -19.23 -19.44 -56.78
C GLU A 258 -18.61 -18.07 -56.52
N GLN A 259 -19.23 -17.27 -55.65
CA GLN A 259 -18.64 -16.01 -55.17
C GLN A 259 -17.33 -16.25 -54.41
N ALA A 260 -17.23 -17.33 -53.62
CA ALA A 260 -16.00 -17.67 -52.91
C ALA A 260 -14.89 -18.14 -53.85
N THR A 261 -15.20 -18.98 -54.86
CA THR A 261 -14.21 -19.42 -55.85
C THR A 261 -13.77 -18.29 -56.78
N GLN A 262 -14.67 -17.37 -57.15
CA GLN A 262 -14.31 -16.12 -57.84
C GLN A 262 -13.34 -15.28 -56.99
N LEU A 263 -13.59 -15.12 -55.69
CA LEU A 263 -12.69 -14.40 -54.78
C LEU A 263 -11.34 -15.10 -54.60
N GLU A 264 -11.31 -16.44 -54.55
CA GLU A 264 -10.06 -17.23 -54.51
C GLU A 264 -9.26 -17.07 -55.82
N GLY A 265 -9.91 -17.16 -56.97
CA GLY A 265 -9.29 -16.96 -58.29
C GLY A 265 -8.76 -15.53 -58.52
N LEU A 266 -9.35 -14.53 -57.87
CA LEU A 266 -8.86 -13.15 -57.82
C LEU A 266 -7.75 -12.93 -56.77
N GLY A 267 -7.28 -13.97 -56.09
CA GLY A 267 -6.27 -13.89 -55.02
C GLY A 267 -6.77 -13.25 -53.72
N ARG A 268 -8.06 -12.94 -53.59
CA ARG A 268 -8.69 -12.32 -52.40
C ARG A 268 -9.06 -13.38 -51.36
N THR A 269 -8.11 -14.26 -51.04
CA THR A 269 -8.28 -15.42 -50.14
C THR A 269 -8.85 -15.05 -48.76
N ARG A 270 -8.46 -13.91 -48.19
CA ARG A 270 -9.04 -13.37 -46.93
C ARG A 270 -10.54 -13.04 -47.02
N ASP A 271 -11.02 -12.54 -48.15
CA ASP A 271 -12.44 -12.20 -48.31
C ASP A 271 -13.27 -13.44 -48.68
N ALA A 272 -12.69 -14.37 -49.44
CA ALA A 272 -13.26 -15.71 -49.63
C ALA A 272 -13.41 -16.44 -48.27
N ALA A 273 -12.37 -16.42 -47.43
CA ALA A 273 -12.39 -17.05 -46.11
C ALA A 273 -13.51 -16.52 -45.21
N ARG A 274 -13.73 -15.20 -45.18
CA ARG A 274 -14.86 -14.57 -44.47
C ARG A 274 -16.23 -15.00 -45.00
N LEU A 275 -16.34 -15.25 -46.30
CA LEU A 275 -17.58 -15.74 -46.92
C LEU A 275 -17.87 -17.18 -46.50
N HIS A 276 -16.84 -18.04 -46.45
CA HIS A 276 -16.94 -19.39 -45.87
C HIS A 276 -17.24 -19.38 -44.36
N GLU A 277 -16.61 -18.49 -43.57
CA GLU A 277 -16.85 -18.29 -42.13
C GLU A 277 -18.31 -17.92 -41.86
N ARG A 278 -18.87 -16.96 -42.62
CA ARG A 278 -20.29 -16.54 -42.52
C ARG A 278 -21.27 -17.68 -42.80
N ASN A 279 -20.87 -18.64 -43.63
CA ASN A 279 -21.70 -19.76 -44.08
C ASN A 279 -21.30 -21.08 -43.39
N ASN A 280 -20.68 -21.01 -42.19
CA ASN A 280 -20.28 -22.13 -41.32
C ASN A 280 -19.35 -23.17 -41.96
N SER A 281 -18.64 -22.82 -43.05
CA SER A 281 -17.69 -23.72 -43.74
C SER A 281 -16.27 -23.52 -43.22
N PHE A 282 -16.06 -23.90 -41.95
CA PHE A 282 -14.86 -23.55 -41.19
C PHE A 282 -13.55 -24.18 -41.70
N ALA A 283 -13.59 -25.37 -42.28
CA ALA A 283 -12.41 -26.02 -42.86
C ALA A 283 -11.84 -25.22 -44.06
N ASP A 284 -12.69 -24.89 -45.02
CA ASP A 284 -12.32 -24.05 -46.18
C ASP A 284 -11.89 -22.65 -45.74
N ALA A 285 -12.60 -22.04 -44.78
CA ALA A 285 -12.23 -20.74 -44.22
C ALA A 285 -10.83 -20.77 -43.60
N THR A 286 -10.48 -21.84 -42.89
CA THR A 286 -9.15 -22.03 -42.28
C THR A 286 -8.07 -22.15 -43.34
N ARG A 287 -8.25 -23.02 -44.36
CA ARG A 287 -7.34 -23.13 -45.51
C ARG A 287 -7.11 -21.79 -46.21
N LEU A 288 -8.19 -21.04 -46.45
CA LEU A 288 -8.14 -19.76 -47.15
C LEU A 288 -7.50 -18.64 -46.30
N PHE A 289 -7.74 -18.61 -44.98
CA PHE A 289 -7.05 -17.68 -44.09
C PHE A 289 -5.55 -17.98 -43.99
N GLU A 290 -5.14 -19.25 -44.00
CA GLU A 290 -3.72 -19.64 -44.05
C GLU A 290 -3.07 -19.23 -45.37
N ALA A 291 -3.71 -19.51 -46.50
CA ALA A 291 -3.25 -19.06 -47.82
C ALA A 291 -3.16 -17.52 -47.92
N GLY A 292 -3.99 -16.79 -47.17
CA GLY A 292 -3.94 -15.33 -47.03
C GLY A 292 -2.98 -14.81 -45.95
N GLY A 293 -2.22 -15.67 -45.27
CA GLY A 293 -1.28 -15.32 -44.20
C GLY A 293 -1.94 -14.82 -42.90
N ASP A 294 -3.25 -15.00 -42.72
CA ASP A 294 -4.00 -14.59 -41.53
C ASP A 294 -4.10 -15.74 -40.51
N LEU A 295 -2.95 -16.21 -40.03
CA LEU A 295 -2.86 -17.36 -39.11
C LEU A 295 -3.74 -17.17 -37.85
N LYS A 296 -3.94 -15.92 -37.40
CA LYS A 296 -4.79 -15.58 -36.25
C LYS A 296 -6.28 -15.80 -36.51
N SER A 297 -6.73 -15.54 -37.74
CA SER A 297 -8.12 -15.81 -38.14
C SER A 297 -8.31 -17.26 -38.54
N ALA A 298 -7.29 -17.90 -39.15
CA ALA A 298 -7.27 -19.34 -39.36
C ALA A 298 -7.41 -20.13 -38.04
N LEU A 299 -6.64 -19.77 -36.99
CA LEU A 299 -6.77 -20.45 -35.69
C LEU A 299 -8.17 -20.24 -35.09
N ARG A 300 -8.76 -19.05 -35.25
CA ARG A 300 -10.13 -18.79 -34.78
C ARG A 300 -11.14 -19.68 -35.51
N THR A 301 -11.07 -19.76 -36.84
CA THR A 301 -11.99 -20.60 -37.63
C THR A 301 -11.78 -22.08 -37.38
N ALA A 302 -10.54 -22.54 -37.22
CA ALA A 302 -10.25 -23.93 -36.84
C ALA A 302 -10.93 -24.31 -35.52
N LEU A 303 -10.81 -23.45 -34.50
CA LEU A 303 -11.44 -23.66 -33.19
C LEU A 303 -12.97 -23.57 -33.26
N SER A 304 -13.53 -22.66 -34.06
CA SER A 304 -14.98 -22.60 -34.31
C SER A 304 -15.51 -23.82 -35.07
N GLY A 305 -14.68 -24.43 -35.92
CA GLY A 305 -14.97 -25.69 -36.62
C GLY A 305 -14.64 -26.96 -35.83
N GLN A 306 -14.13 -26.84 -34.60
CA GLN A 306 -13.62 -27.94 -33.77
C GLN A 306 -12.50 -28.78 -34.42
N ASP A 307 -11.76 -28.20 -35.38
CA ASP A 307 -10.60 -28.83 -36.02
C ASP A 307 -9.36 -28.69 -35.13
N ASN A 308 -9.22 -29.64 -34.20
CA ASN A 308 -8.13 -29.67 -33.23
C ASN A 308 -6.75 -29.90 -33.87
N ASP A 309 -6.68 -30.59 -35.01
CA ASP A 309 -5.40 -30.91 -35.67
C ASP A 309 -4.87 -29.70 -36.45
N ALA A 310 -5.75 -28.97 -37.16
CA ALA A 310 -5.41 -27.66 -37.71
C ALA A 310 -5.05 -26.67 -36.60
N ALA A 311 -5.81 -26.64 -35.50
CA ALA A 311 -5.53 -25.75 -34.37
C ALA A 311 -4.15 -26.02 -33.74
N ARG A 312 -3.77 -27.29 -33.48
CA ARG A 312 -2.44 -27.66 -32.97
C ARG A 312 -1.32 -27.21 -33.90
N ARG A 313 -1.45 -27.44 -35.20
CA ARG A 313 -0.47 -27.00 -36.21
C ARG A 313 -0.34 -25.47 -36.25
N LEU A 314 -1.45 -24.74 -36.15
CA LEU A 314 -1.46 -23.28 -36.13
C LEU A 314 -0.88 -22.69 -34.84
N VAL A 315 -1.11 -23.34 -33.69
CA VAL A 315 -0.46 -22.99 -32.42
C VAL A 315 1.06 -23.19 -32.48
N GLY A 316 1.56 -24.11 -33.29
CA GLY A 316 2.99 -24.28 -33.54
C GLY A 316 3.63 -23.21 -34.45
N THR A 317 2.85 -22.50 -35.26
CA THR A 317 3.36 -21.51 -36.25
C THR A 317 3.06 -20.05 -35.89
N LEU A 318 2.11 -19.80 -34.99
CA LEU A 318 1.73 -18.46 -34.55
C LEU A 318 2.74 -17.82 -33.57
N PRO A 319 2.85 -16.48 -33.54
CA PRO A 319 3.62 -15.79 -32.50
C PRO A 319 3.05 -16.04 -31.10
N ALA A 320 3.94 -16.36 -30.16
CA ALA A 320 3.65 -16.69 -28.76
C ALA A 320 2.63 -15.77 -28.06
N GLU A 321 2.73 -14.46 -28.30
CA GLU A 321 1.88 -13.42 -27.69
C GLU A 321 0.41 -13.49 -28.14
N GLN A 322 0.15 -14.01 -29.35
CA GLN A 322 -1.18 -14.01 -29.95
C GLN A 322 -1.97 -15.27 -29.57
N ILE A 323 -1.26 -16.39 -29.38
CA ILE A 323 -1.84 -17.71 -29.10
C ILE A 323 -2.69 -17.69 -27.84
N GLY A 324 -2.11 -17.32 -26.70
CA GLY A 324 -2.79 -17.35 -25.40
C GLY A 324 -4.15 -16.63 -25.40
N PRO A 325 -4.20 -15.33 -25.78
CA PRO A 325 -5.46 -14.58 -25.87
C PRO A 325 -6.43 -15.09 -26.94
N THR A 326 -5.98 -15.81 -27.97
CA THR A 326 -6.90 -16.43 -28.95
C THR A 326 -7.52 -17.72 -28.45
N LEU A 327 -6.73 -18.61 -27.85
CA LEU A 327 -7.22 -19.87 -27.29
C LEU A 327 -8.16 -19.64 -26.10
N GLU A 328 -7.82 -18.70 -25.20
CA GLU A 328 -8.69 -18.35 -24.08
C GLU A 328 -10.04 -17.76 -24.53
N LYS A 329 -10.05 -16.89 -25.55
CA LYS A 329 -11.30 -16.34 -26.11
C LYS A 329 -12.15 -17.39 -26.82
N ALA A 330 -11.52 -18.41 -27.40
CA ALA A 330 -12.21 -19.54 -28.02
C ALA A 330 -12.67 -20.60 -26.99
N GLY A 331 -12.27 -20.48 -25.72
CA GLY A 331 -12.55 -21.49 -24.69
C GLY A 331 -11.72 -22.78 -24.83
N ALA A 332 -10.68 -22.77 -25.66
CA ALA A 332 -9.84 -23.94 -25.99
C ALA A 332 -8.76 -24.18 -24.92
N TYR A 333 -9.18 -24.43 -23.67
CA TYR A 333 -8.27 -24.50 -22.52
C TYR A 333 -7.30 -25.69 -22.55
N GLU A 334 -7.66 -26.80 -23.21
CA GLU A 334 -6.79 -27.97 -23.36
C GLU A 334 -5.57 -27.66 -24.24
N LEU A 335 -5.79 -27.12 -25.44
CA LEU A 335 -4.74 -26.65 -26.34
C LEU A 335 -3.89 -25.52 -25.72
N LEU A 336 -4.52 -24.66 -24.91
CA LEU A 336 -3.82 -23.62 -24.17
C LEU A 336 -2.91 -24.21 -23.08
N MET A 337 -3.35 -25.28 -22.42
CA MET A 337 -2.57 -26.00 -21.43
C MET A 337 -1.41 -26.76 -22.08
N GLU A 338 -1.65 -27.49 -23.18
CA GLU A 338 -0.59 -28.12 -24.00
C GLU A 338 0.49 -27.10 -24.37
N HIS A 339 0.09 -25.91 -24.84
CA HIS A 339 0.98 -24.83 -25.22
C HIS A 339 1.83 -24.28 -24.04
N TYR A 340 1.23 -24.06 -22.87
CA TYR A 340 1.98 -23.60 -21.70
C TYR A 340 2.89 -24.70 -21.11
N VAL A 341 2.48 -25.97 -21.14
CA VAL A 341 3.33 -27.10 -20.73
C VAL A 341 4.54 -27.24 -21.65
N ALA A 342 4.36 -27.12 -22.97
CA ALA A 342 5.45 -27.14 -23.94
C ALA A 342 6.48 -26.01 -23.74
N LYS A 343 6.07 -24.88 -23.17
CA LYS A 343 6.93 -23.74 -22.80
C LYS A 343 7.53 -23.82 -21.39
N ALA A 344 7.16 -24.82 -20.59
CA ALA A 344 7.41 -24.87 -19.15
C ALA A 344 6.80 -23.69 -18.34
N ASP A 345 5.77 -23.02 -18.87
CA ASP A 345 5.02 -21.94 -18.22
C ASP A 345 4.03 -22.47 -17.16
N PHE A 346 4.53 -23.28 -16.21
CA PHE A 346 3.71 -24.00 -15.23
C PHE A 346 2.87 -23.09 -14.32
N GLU A 347 3.23 -21.81 -14.17
CA GLU A 347 2.37 -20.83 -13.48
C GLU A 347 1.04 -20.60 -14.20
N ASN A 348 1.05 -20.45 -15.53
CA ASN A 348 -0.18 -20.23 -16.28
C ASN A 348 -1.02 -21.51 -16.34
N VAL A 349 -0.38 -22.68 -16.41
CA VAL A 349 -1.02 -23.99 -16.21
C VAL A 349 -1.73 -24.07 -14.85
N ALA A 350 -1.04 -23.68 -13.77
CA ALA A 350 -1.63 -23.69 -12.43
C ALA A 350 -2.84 -22.75 -12.30
N ARG A 351 -2.79 -21.55 -12.90
CA ARG A 351 -3.93 -20.62 -12.94
C ARG A 351 -5.13 -21.19 -13.70
N LEU A 352 -4.91 -21.93 -14.79
CA LEU A 352 -5.98 -22.64 -15.51
C LEU A 352 -6.62 -23.73 -14.62
N TYR A 353 -5.81 -24.50 -13.88
CA TYR A 353 -6.33 -25.48 -12.92
C TYR A 353 -7.09 -24.81 -11.75
N GLU A 354 -6.62 -23.69 -11.20
CA GLU A 354 -7.38 -22.94 -10.17
C GLU A 354 -8.72 -22.42 -10.70
N ARG A 355 -8.77 -21.94 -11.95
CA ARG A 355 -10.03 -21.54 -12.62
C ARG A 355 -10.98 -22.73 -12.81
N ALA A 356 -10.44 -23.91 -13.10
CA ALA A 356 -11.20 -25.17 -13.16
C ALA A 356 -11.53 -25.76 -11.77
N ARG A 357 -11.12 -25.10 -10.66
CA ARG A 357 -11.24 -25.57 -9.26
C ARG A 357 -10.49 -26.88 -8.96
N GLN A 358 -9.54 -27.27 -9.80
CA GLN A 358 -8.71 -28.46 -9.65
C GLN A 358 -7.45 -28.12 -8.84
N PHE A 359 -7.62 -27.89 -7.54
CA PHE A 359 -6.57 -27.34 -6.69
C PHE A 359 -5.38 -28.29 -6.46
N ASP A 360 -5.57 -29.62 -6.52
CA ASP A 360 -4.48 -30.60 -6.41
C ASP A 360 -3.48 -30.47 -7.58
N GLN A 361 -4.00 -30.39 -8.80
CA GLN A 361 -3.20 -30.23 -10.03
C GLN A 361 -2.58 -28.84 -10.11
N ALA A 362 -3.28 -27.80 -9.62
CA ALA A 362 -2.70 -26.47 -9.47
C ALA A 362 -1.51 -26.47 -8.48
N GLY A 363 -1.61 -27.21 -7.37
CA GLY A 363 -0.52 -27.38 -6.41
C GLY A 363 0.73 -27.99 -7.04
N LEU A 364 0.58 -29.10 -7.77
CA LEU A 364 1.66 -29.76 -8.51
C LEU A 364 2.28 -28.84 -9.59
N ALA A 365 1.46 -28.08 -10.31
CA ALA A 365 1.95 -27.13 -11.31
C ALA A 365 2.72 -25.96 -10.67
N TYR A 366 2.24 -25.39 -9.55
CA TYR A 366 2.98 -24.35 -8.82
C TYR A 366 4.27 -24.89 -8.18
N GLU A 367 4.32 -26.15 -7.76
CA GLU A 367 5.54 -26.81 -7.28
C GLU A 367 6.59 -26.93 -8.39
N ARG A 368 6.19 -27.36 -9.60
CA ARG A 368 7.06 -27.36 -10.79
C ARG A 368 7.51 -25.95 -11.22
N ALA A 369 6.71 -24.92 -10.94
CA ALA A 369 7.07 -23.52 -11.13
C ALA A 369 7.97 -22.93 -10.01
N ASN A 370 8.34 -23.73 -9.01
CA ASN A 370 9.05 -23.30 -7.78
C ASN A 370 8.35 -22.17 -7.01
N LYS A 371 7.00 -22.08 -7.09
CA LYS A 371 6.19 -21.04 -6.44
C LYS A 371 5.57 -21.56 -5.14
N LEU A 372 6.41 -21.86 -4.16
CA LEU A 372 6.05 -22.52 -2.89
C LEU A 372 4.83 -21.88 -2.19
N THR A 373 4.77 -20.54 -2.09
CA THR A 373 3.64 -19.83 -1.47
C THR A 373 2.29 -20.04 -2.19
N LEU A 374 2.31 -20.20 -3.52
CA LEU A 374 1.11 -20.46 -4.32
C LEU A 374 0.74 -21.95 -4.28
N ALA A 375 1.74 -22.84 -4.37
CA ALA A 375 1.56 -24.28 -4.21
C ALA A 375 0.93 -24.61 -2.86
N ARG A 376 1.44 -24.05 -1.75
CA ARG A 376 0.87 -24.23 -0.40
C ARG A 376 -0.59 -23.77 -0.34
N LYS A 377 -0.92 -22.59 -0.87
CA LYS A 377 -2.30 -22.08 -0.92
C LYS A 377 -3.22 -22.94 -1.76
N ALA A 378 -2.72 -23.54 -2.85
CA ALA A 378 -3.48 -24.48 -3.67
C ALA A 378 -3.76 -25.79 -2.89
N TYR A 379 -2.75 -26.41 -2.27
CA TYR A 379 -2.95 -27.60 -1.44
C TYR A 379 -3.86 -27.34 -0.22
N GLU A 380 -3.75 -26.18 0.44
CA GLU A 380 -4.66 -25.76 1.52
C GLU A 380 -6.12 -25.62 1.04
N ARG A 381 -6.35 -25.15 -0.20
CA ARG A 381 -7.69 -25.12 -0.84
C ARG A 381 -8.20 -26.51 -1.21
N ALA A 382 -7.30 -27.38 -1.68
CA ALA A 382 -7.59 -28.78 -1.98
C ALA A 382 -7.89 -29.62 -0.73
N ARG A 383 -7.50 -29.14 0.46
CA ARG A 383 -7.49 -29.85 1.75
C ARG A 383 -6.47 -30.98 1.84
N ASP A 384 -5.50 -31.05 0.93
CA ASP A 384 -4.32 -31.90 1.10
C ASP A 384 -3.35 -31.24 2.10
N LEU A 385 -3.60 -31.51 3.38
CA LEU A 385 -2.74 -31.02 4.46
C LEU A 385 -1.34 -31.64 4.44
N VAL A 386 -1.16 -32.84 3.85
CA VAL A 386 0.14 -33.52 3.80
C VAL A 386 1.06 -32.80 2.82
N SER A 387 0.60 -32.55 1.60
CA SER A 387 1.36 -31.76 0.63
C SER A 387 1.49 -30.30 1.07
N ALA A 388 0.45 -29.69 1.65
CA ALA A 388 0.56 -28.33 2.19
C ALA A 388 1.65 -28.22 3.27
N ASN A 389 1.76 -29.19 4.18
CA ASN A 389 2.80 -29.23 5.21
C ASN A 389 4.19 -29.46 4.60
N ARG A 390 4.32 -30.35 3.60
CA ARG A 390 5.58 -30.55 2.85
C ARG A 390 6.07 -29.25 2.22
N ILE A 391 5.20 -28.57 1.47
CA ILE A 391 5.54 -27.31 0.81
C ILE A 391 5.81 -26.20 1.82
N ARG A 392 5.09 -26.13 2.95
CA ARG A 392 5.38 -25.17 4.02
C ARG A 392 6.77 -25.38 4.60
N GLY A 393 7.19 -26.64 4.83
CA GLY A 393 8.55 -26.96 5.27
C GLY A 393 9.63 -26.49 4.29
N LEU A 394 9.37 -26.58 2.98
CA LEU A 394 10.26 -26.03 1.95
C LEU A 394 10.23 -24.48 1.92
N GLU A 395 9.05 -23.86 2.06
CA GLU A 395 8.88 -22.41 2.12
C GLU A 395 9.61 -21.80 3.33
N VAL A 396 9.50 -22.46 4.49
CA VAL A 396 10.21 -22.14 5.75
C VAL A 396 11.71 -22.24 5.56
N LYS A 397 12.24 -23.35 5.00
CA LYS A 397 13.68 -23.50 4.72
C LYS A 397 14.19 -22.39 3.81
N ALA A 398 13.51 -22.15 2.68
CA ALA A 398 13.87 -21.11 1.74
C ALA A 398 13.79 -19.68 2.35
N LEU A 399 12.92 -19.44 3.33
CA LEU A 399 12.87 -18.17 4.08
C LEU A 399 14.04 -18.04 5.07
N VAL A 400 14.37 -19.11 5.80
CA VAL A 400 15.52 -19.15 6.72
C VAL A 400 16.84 -18.96 5.97
N GLU A 401 17.02 -19.59 4.80
CA GLU A 401 18.18 -19.40 3.90
C GLU A 401 18.30 -17.96 3.40
N ARG A 402 17.18 -17.28 3.14
CA ARG A 402 17.14 -15.85 2.81
C ARG A 402 17.30 -14.91 4.01
N GLY A 403 17.41 -15.45 5.23
CA GLY A 403 17.54 -14.70 6.47
C GLY A 403 16.22 -14.24 7.11
N ASP A 404 15.06 -14.45 6.47
CA ASP A 404 13.74 -14.07 7.01
C ASP A 404 13.18 -15.15 7.95
N ARG A 405 13.80 -15.26 9.12
CA ARG A 405 13.37 -16.18 10.20
C ARG A 405 12.02 -15.77 10.81
N LEU A 406 11.65 -14.49 10.76
CA LEU A 406 10.35 -14.02 11.27
C LEU A 406 9.21 -14.46 10.35
N GLY A 407 9.35 -14.31 9.03
CA GLY A 407 8.41 -14.84 8.04
C GLY A 407 8.26 -16.35 8.14
N ALA A 408 9.38 -17.07 8.29
CA ALA A 408 9.39 -18.51 8.49
C ALA A 408 8.61 -18.95 9.76
N ALA A 409 8.89 -18.33 10.90
CA ALA A 409 8.17 -18.59 12.15
C ALA A 409 6.67 -18.21 12.06
N THR A 410 6.33 -17.12 11.37
CA THR A 410 4.94 -16.71 11.13
C THR A 410 4.13 -17.79 10.40
N LEU A 411 4.70 -18.44 9.39
CA LEU A 411 4.04 -19.52 8.65
C LEU A 411 3.76 -20.75 9.53
N LEU A 412 4.67 -21.07 10.44
CA LEU A 412 4.53 -22.22 11.36
C LEU A 412 3.47 -21.94 12.44
N VAL A 413 3.48 -20.74 13.03
CA VAL A 413 2.47 -20.31 14.02
C VAL A 413 1.06 -20.29 13.42
N ALA A 414 0.91 -19.90 12.15
CA ALA A 414 -0.38 -19.90 11.46
C ALA A 414 -1.05 -21.30 11.36
N VAL A 415 -0.30 -22.38 11.55
CA VAL A 415 -0.79 -23.78 11.55
C VAL A 415 -0.69 -24.43 12.94
N GLY A 416 -0.31 -23.65 13.96
CA GLY A 416 -0.17 -24.14 15.33
C GLY A 416 1.13 -24.92 15.59
N GLN A 417 2.08 -24.93 14.65
CA GLN A 417 3.41 -25.55 14.79
C GLN A 417 4.34 -24.69 15.68
N ARG A 418 3.89 -24.37 16.91
CA ARG A 418 4.57 -23.44 17.82
C ARG A 418 5.99 -23.88 18.19
N ARG A 419 6.21 -25.19 18.38
CA ARG A 419 7.53 -25.77 18.68
C ARG A 419 8.54 -25.54 17.56
N GLU A 420 8.16 -25.85 16.32
CA GLU A 420 9.01 -25.61 15.13
C GLU A 420 9.27 -24.11 14.93
N ALA A 421 8.30 -23.24 15.24
CA ALA A 421 8.50 -21.79 15.19
C ALA A 421 9.55 -21.31 16.21
N VAL A 422 9.57 -21.88 17.42
CA VAL A 422 10.60 -21.61 18.44
C VAL A 422 11.97 -22.12 17.99
N GLU A 423 12.05 -23.31 17.39
CA GLU A 423 13.29 -23.86 16.84
C GLU A 423 13.89 -22.96 15.75
N VAL A 424 13.07 -22.45 14.82
CA VAL A 424 13.48 -21.48 13.77
C VAL A 424 13.99 -20.15 14.36
N LEU A 425 13.47 -19.74 15.52
CA LEU A 425 13.90 -18.52 16.22
C LEU A 425 15.12 -18.73 17.12
N SER A 426 15.41 -19.96 17.55
CA SER A 426 16.50 -20.29 18.48
C SER A 426 17.92 -19.84 18.05
N PRO A 427 18.30 -19.75 16.76
CA PRO A 427 19.63 -19.29 16.35
C PRO A 427 19.74 -17.76 16.25
N LEU A 428 18.74 -17.01 16.73
CA LEU A 428 18.81 -15.55 16.87
C LEU A 428 19.34 -15.16 18.25
N PRO A 429 19.94 -13.97 18.41
CA PRO A 429 20.27 -13.42 19.72
C PRO A 429 19.05 -13.48 20.67
N PRO A 430 19.16 -14.05 21.89
CA PRO A 430 18.00 -14.36 22.72
C PRO A 430 17.01 -13.19 22.97
N PRO A 431 17.43 -11.91 23.15
CA PRO A 431 16.50 -10.80 23.25
C PRO A 431 15.68 -10.54 21.97
N LYS A 432 16.28 -10.77 20.79
CA LYS A 432 15.58 -10.66 19.49
C LYS A 432 14.58 -11.81 19.32
N ALA A 433 14.96 -13.03 19.72
CA ALA A 433 14.07 -14.19 19.72
C ALA A 433 12.84 -13.95 20.61
N PHE A 434 13.03 -13.44 21.84
CA PHE A 434 11.95 -13.11 22.77
C PHE A 434 10.92 -12.12 22.16
N HIS A 435 11.38 -11.00 21.59
CA HIS A 435 10.47 -10.03 20.97
C HIS A 435 9.77 -10.58 19.71
N PHE A 436 10.41 -11.47 18.95
CA PHE A 436 9.76 -12.17 17.84
C PHE A 436 8.70 -13.15 18.33
N MET A 437 8.93 -13.88 19.43
CA MET A 437 7.92 -14.73 20.07
C MET A 437 6.73 -13.92 20.61
N GLN A 438 6.98 -12.79 21.28
CA GLN A 438 5.92 -11.86 21.71
C GLN A 438 5.08 -11.37 20.52
N ARG A 439 5.71 -10.93 19.43
CA ARG A 439 5.02 -10.48 18.20
C ARG A 439 4.20 -11.60 17.53
N LEU A 440 4.60 -12.85 17.72
CA LEU A 440 3.90 -14.04 17.23
C LEU A 440 2.87 -14.61 18.22
N THR A 441 2.58 -13.91 19.33
CA THR A 441 1.68 -14.37 20.41
C THR A 441 2.07 -15.72 21.04
N LEU A 442 3.36 -16.05 20.98
CA LEU A 442 3.98 -17.22 21.64
C LEU A 442 4.38 -16.86 23.08
N GLU A 443 3.40 -16.47 23.89
CA GLU A 443 3.68 -15.90 25.22
C GLU A 443 4.28 -16.90 26.20
N ASP A 444 3.79 -18.14 26.20
CA ASP A 444 4.25 -19.17 27.13
C ASP A 444 5.67 -19.60 26.76
N GLU A 445 5.91 -19.84 25.47
CA GLU A 445 7.25 -20.17 24.97
C GLU A 445 8.25 -19.00 25.15
N ALA A 446 7.80 -17.74 25.04
CA ALA A 446 8.63 -16.56 25.35
C ALA A 446 8.97 -16.47 26.85
N LYS A 447 8.02 -16.74 27.74
CA LYS A 447 8.22 -16.77 29.21
C LYS A 447 9.19 -17.89 29.59
N GLU A 448 9.10 -19.07 28.96
CA GLU A 448 10.05 -20.17 29.17
C GLU A 448 11.48 -19.80 28.72
N LEU A 449 11.63 -19.20 27.53
CA LEU A 449 12.93 -18.71 27.04
C LEU A 449 13.53 -17.68 28.00
N ALA A 450 12.76 -16.69 28.43
CA ALA A 450 13.24 -15.64 29.34
C ALA A 450 13.62 -16.20 30.72
N LYS A 451 12.86 -17.17 31.27
CA LYS A 451 13.24 -17.87 32.52
C LYS A 451 14.54 -18.68 32.37
N ARG A 452 14.72 -19.36 31.24
CA ARG A 452 15.94 -20.14 30.96
C ARG A 452 17.17 -19.24 30.83
N GLU A 453 17.06 -18.13 30.11
CA GLU A 453 18.15 -17.17 29.95
C GLU A 453 18.42 -16.35 31.22
N LEU A 454 17.40 -16.10 32.05
CA LEU A 454 17.58 -15.56 33.40
C LEU A 454 18.44 -16.51 34.26
N ALA A 455 18.05 -17.77 34.38
CA ALA A 455 18.79 -18.77 35.16
C ALA A 455 20.24 -18.95 34.64
N ARG A 456 20.45 -18.83 33.33
CA ARG A 456 21.79 -18.80 32.73
C ARG A 456 22.59 -17.55 33.13
N ALA A 457 21.99 -16.37 33.10
CA ALA A 457 22.65 -15.13 33.52
C ALA A 457 23.00 -15.12 35.02
N GLU A 458 22.20 -15.80 35.85
CA GLU A 458 22.51 -16.06 37.26
C GLU A 458 23.73 -16.99 37.42
N GLN A 459 23.78 -18.10 36.67
CA GLN A 459 24.92 -19.05 36.70
C GLN A 459 26.21 -18.42 36.17
N GLU A 460 26.13 -17.63 35.09
CA GLU A 460 27.27 -16.89 34.53
C GLU A 460 27.67 -15.65 35.36
N GLN A 461 26.96 -15.36 36.47
CA GLN A 461 27.18 -14.20 37.34
C GLN A 461 27.23 -12.85 36.59
N LYS A 462 26.38 -12.69 35.56
CA LYS A 462 26.29 -11.47 34.74
C LYS A 462 25.12 -10.59 35.19
N PRO A 463 25.31 -9.64 36.14
CA PRO A 463 24.19 -8.92 36.75
C PRO A 463 23.46 -8.02 35.75
N ALA A 464 24.15 -7.43 34.77
CA ALA A 464 23.53 -6.66 33.69
C ALA A 464 22.61 -7.51 32.78
N GLY A 465 23.00 -8.78 32.53
CA GLY A 465 22.17 -9.73 31.78
C GLY A 465 20.94 -10.15 32.57
N ARG A 466 21.12 -10.50 33.85
CA ARG A 466 20.05 -10.82 34.80
C ARG A 466 19.02 -9.70 34.88
N ALA A 467 19.47 -8.45 35.10
CA ALA A 467 18.60 -7.29 35.24
C ALA A 467 17.74 -7.03 33.97
N ARG A 468 18.34 -7.19 32.78
CA ARG A 468 17.62 -7.08 31.50
C ARG A 468 16.54 -8.16 31.34
N TRP A 469 16.80 -9.40 31.76
CA TRP A 469 15.79 -10.47 31.69
C TRP A 469 14.66 -10.31 32.70
N LEU A 470 14.95 -9.80 33.90
CA LEU A 470 13.92 -9.44 34.88
C LEU A 470 13.00 -8.33 34.34
N GLU A 471 13.55 -7.31 33.67
CA GLU A 471 12.76 -6.28 32.99
C GLU A 471 11.87 -6.87 31.88
N LEU A 472 12.41 -7.77 31.05
CA LEU A 472 11.65 -8.47 29.99
C LEU A 472 10.53 -9.37 30.55
N LEU A 473 10.70 -9.94 31.75
CA LEU A 473 9.70 -10.74 32.47
C LEU A 473 8.65 -9.88 33.21
N GLY A 474 8.85 -8.57 33.31
CA GLY A 474 7.98 -7.64 34.03
C GLY A 474 8.28 -7.49 35.53
N ASP A 475 9.36 -8.10 36.03
CA ASP A 475 9.81 -7.98 37.41
C ASP A 475 10.67 -6.72 37.59
N VAL A 476 10.01 -5.56 37.56
CA VAL A 476 10.66 -4.24 37.52
C VAL A 476 11.41 -3.93 38.83
N THR A 477 10.93 -4.41 39.99
CA THR A 477 11.59 -4.26 41.29
C THR A 477 12.91 -5.01 41.32
N ALA A 478 12.90 -6.31 41.03
CA ALA A 478 14.12 -7.11 41.01
C ALA A 478 15.09 -6.66 39.90
N ALA A 479 14.58 -6.18 38.76
CA ALA A 479 15.40 -5.58 37.70
C ALA A 479 16.12 -4.30 38.18
N ALA A 480 15.41 -3.38 38.84
CA ALA A 480 15.98 -2.10 39.32
C ALA A 480 17.04 -2.33 40.41
N GLU A 481 16.80 -3.26 41.33
CA GLU A 481 17.78 -3.69 42.33
C GLU A 481 19.01 -4.33 41.69
N THR A 482 18.82 -5.24 40.73
CA THR A 482 19.93 -5.91 40.04
C THR A 482 20.75 -4.90 39.21
N TRP A 483 20.12 -3.91 38.55
CA TRP A 483 20.84 -2.83 37.86
C TRP A 483 21.64 -1.94 38.81
N THR A 484 21.12 -1.70 40.01
CA THR A 484 21.81 -0.93 41.07
C THR A 484 23.02 -1.70 41.59
N GLN A 485 22.88 -3.01 41.85
CA GLN A 485 23.98 -3.90 42.23
C GLN A 485 25.03 -4.03 41.10
N ALA A 486 24.62 -3.97 39.84
CA ALA A 486 25.51 -3.92 38.67
C ALA A 486 26.24 -2.58 38.48
N GLY A 487 26.01 -1.58 39.33
CA GLY A 487 26.57 -0.24 39.21
C GLY A 487 26.01 0.60 38.04
N ARG A 488 25.09 0.08 37.23
CA ARG A 488 24.48 0.78 36.08
C ARG A 488 23.28 1.62 36.53
N LYS A 489 23.55 2.61 37.38
CA LYS A 489 22.57 3.52 37.98
C LYS A 489 21.68 4.20 36.94
N ASP A 490 22.22 4.53 35.76
CA ASP A 490 21.47 5.12 34.63
C ASP A 490 20.29 4.27 34.15
N LYS A 491 20.41 2.94 34.27
CA LYS A 491 19.35 1.98 33.89
C LYS A 491 18.42 1.66 35.06
N ALA A 492 18.88 1.80 36.30
CA ALA A 492 18.05 1.61 37.49
C ALA A 492 17.08 2.78 37.74
N LEU A 493 17.54 4.04 37.55
CA LEU A 493 16.74 5.24 37.83
C LEU A 493 15.36 5.24 37.12
N PRO A 494 15.25 5.02 35.79
CA PRO A 494 13.95 5.01 35.10
C PRO A 494 13.03 3.84 35.50
N LEU A 495 13.56 2.79 36.13
CA LEU A 495 12.77 1.66 36.61
C LEU A 495 12.16 1.96 37.98
N TYR A 496 12.92 2.59 38.88
CA TYR A 496 12.37 3.08 40.16
C TYR A 496 11.38 4.24 39.97
N GLU A 497 11.58 5.12 38.98
CA GLU A 497 10.58 6.12 38.57
C GLU A 497 9.25 5.46 38.11
N LYS A 498 9.32 4.39 37.30
CA LYS A 498 8.13 3.63 36.85
C LYS A 498 7.40 2.90 37.97
N LEU A 499 8.12 2.43 38.98
CA LEU A 499 7.55 1.76 40.15
C LEU A 499 6.80 2.74 41.06
N GLY A 500 7.35 3.94 41.25
CA GLY A 500 6.77 4.98 42.10
C GLY A 500 6.65 4.59 43.57
N GLY A 501 5.82 5.34 44.31
CA GLY A 501 5.48 5.04 45.71
C GLY A 501 6.70 4.85 46.61
N GLU A 502 6.79 3.68 47.24
CA GLU A 502 7.85 3.30 48.19
C GLU A 502 9.28 3.38 47.61
N HIS A 503 9.41 3.30 46.28
CA HIS A 503 10.72 3.35 45.61
C HIS A 503 11.14 4.76 45.18
N LEU A 504 10.26 5.76 45.31
CA LEU A 504 10.54 7.15 44.94
C LEU A 504 11.76 7.76 45.70
N PRO A 505 11.98 7.48 47.02
CA PRO A 505 13.21 7.91 47.71
C PRO A 505 14.48 7.32 47.10
N ARG A 506 14.42 6.08 46.59
CA ARG A 506 15.56 5.42 45.98
C ARG A 506 15.85 5.98 44.59
N ALA A 507 14.82 6.35 43.83
CA ALA A 507 14.98 7.10 42.58
C ALA A 507 15.65 8.46 42.83
N ALA A 508 15.22 9.22 43.84
CA ALA A 508 15.80 10.52 44.17
C ALA A 508 17.30 10.42 44.54
N GLN A 509 17.67 9.42 45.37
CA GLN A 509 19.07 9.12 45.68
C GLN A 509 19.89 8.76 44.44
N LEU A 510 19.36 7.95 43.53
CA LEU A 510 20.06 7.58 42.30
C LEU A 510 20.21 8.77 41.35
N ALA A 511 19.26 9.70 41.30
CA ALA A 511 19.39 10.95 40.56
C ALA A 511 20.47 11.88 41.15
N GLU A 512 20.59 11.93 42.49
CA GLU A 512 21.67 12.64 43.20
C GLU A 512 23.04 12.01 42.91
N GLU A 513 23.16 10.68 43.00
CA GLU A 513 24.37 9.92 42.68
C GLU A 513 24.80 10.01 41.20
N LEU A 514 23.85 10.29 40.29
CA LEU A 514 24.08 10.53 38.86
C LEU A 514 24.27 12.03 38.51
N GLN A 515 24.28 12.92 39.49
CA GLN A 515 24.36 14.38 39.32
C GLN A 515 23.25 14.98 38.42
N GLN A 516 22.10 14.31 38.31
CA GLN A 516 20.95 14.76 37.52
C GLN A 516 20.11 15.76 38.33
N ARG A 517 20.69 16.95 38.59
CA ARG A 517 20.17 18.05 39.42
C ARG A 517 18.66 18.27 39.28
N ASP A 518 18.16 18.52 38.07
CA ASP A 518 16.75 18.87 37.85
C ASP A 518 15.80 17.71 38.21
N LYS A 519 16.19 16.47 37.91
CA LYS A 519 15.40 15.27 38.27
C LYS A 519 15.45 15.00 39.77
N ALA A 520 16.61 15.16 40.41
CA ALA A 520 16.74 15.03 41.84
C ALA A 520 15.85 16.05 42.56
N ILE A 521 15.84 17.31 42.12
CA ILE A 521 14.94 18.36 42.63
C ILE A 521 13.47 17.95 42.42
N ALA A 522 13.08 17.50 41.23
CA ALA A 522 11.69 17.08 40.95
C ALA A 522 11.24 15.92 41.85
N LEU A 523 12.07 14.88 41.99
CA LEU A 523 11.78 13.70 42.82
C LEU A 523 11.74 14.04 44.31
N TYR A 524 12.67 14.84 44.83
CA TYR A 524 12.63 15.29 46.23
C TYR A 524 11.49 16.28 46.51
N THR A 525 11.05 17.07 45.52
CA THR A 525 9.83 17.90 45.62
C THR A 525 8.60 17.01 45.75
N GLN A 526 8.50 15.97 44.91
CA GLN A 526 7.39 15.00 44.97
C GLN A 526 7.37 14.19 46.27
N LEU A 527 8.53 13.97 46.89
CA LEU A 527 8.69 13.35 48.22
C LEU A 527 8.42 14.31 49.39
N ASN A 528 8.37 15.62 49.14
CA ASN A 528 8.34 16.68 50.15
C ASN A 528 9.52 16.61 51.16
N ASP A 529 10.68 16.10 50.72
CA ASP A 529 11.91 16.02 51.55
C ASP A 529 12.74 17.31 51.40
N SER A 530 12.61 18.20 52.39
CA SER A 530 13.36 19.46 52.42
C SER A 530 14.88 19.26 52.55
N ALA A 531 15.35 18.19 53.19
CA ALA A 531 16.79 17.91 53.32
C ALA A 531 17.38 17.36 52.02
N GLY A 532 16.63 16.51 51.31
CA GLY A 532 16.95 16.06 49.95
C GLY A 532 16.96 17.19 48.93
N LEU A 533 15.99 18.11 49.01
CA LEU A 533 15.93 19.29 48.14
C LEU A 533 17.17 20.18 48.25
N GLU A 534 17.64 20.48 49.46
CA GLU A 534 18.86 21.30 49.62
C GLU A 534 20.12 20.58 49.13
N ARG A 535 20.23 19.25 49.30
CA ARG A 535 21.32 18.47 48.66
C ARG A 535 21.25 18.52 47.14
N ALA A 536 20.06 18.33 46.55
CA ALA A 536 19.87 18.37 45.11
C ALA A 536 20.15 19.76 44.51
N LYS A 537 19.84 20.85 45.22
CA LYS A 537 20.22 22.23 44.87
C LYS A 537 21.72 22.51 45.02
N ALA A 538 22.43 21.75 45.85
CA ALA A 538 23.88 21.85 46.04
C ALA A 538 24.69 21.02 45.02
N LEU A 539 24.05 20.15 44.24
CA LEU A 539 24.70 19.45 43.13
C LEU A 539 25.25 20.43 42.10
N PRO A 540 26.43 20.15 41.49
CA PRO A 540 26.96 20.99 40.42
C PRO A 540 25.94 21.09 39.29
N GLU A 541 25.76 22.32 38.79
CA GLU A 541 24.97 22.55 37.57
C GLU A 541 25.71 21.88 36.41
N ALA A 542 25.15 20.78 35.90
CA ALA A 542 25.83 19.96 34.91
C ALA A 542 26.15 20.81 33.67
N PRO A 543 27.41 20.86 33.19
CA PRO A 543 27.72 21.62 32.00
C PRO A 543 26.89 21.08 30.84
N ALA A 544 26.31 22.00 30.06
CA ALA A 544 25.47 21.72 28.89
C ALA A 544 26.29 20.96 27.83
N THR A 545 26.42 19.66 28.04
CA THR A 545 27.13 18.74 27.16
C THR A 545 26.12 18.34 26.09
N PRO A 546 26.42 18.48 24.78
CA PRO A 546 25.52 18.01 23.74
C PRO A 546 25.26 16.51 23.95
N PRO A 547 24.08 15.99 23.54
CA PRO A 547 23.72 14.60 23.77
C PRO A 547 24.85 13.72 23.25
N ALA A 548 25.48 12.97 24.15
CA ALA A 548 26.56 12.05 23.80
C ALA A 548 25.98 11.07 22.79
N GLY A 549 26.36 11.24 21.52
CA GLY A 549 25.97 10.34 20.45
C GLY A 549 26.36 8.93 20.88
N SER A 550 25.42 8.00 20.78
CA SER A 550 25.54 6.64 21.29
C SER A 550 26.87 6.03 20.85
N GLN A 551 27.88 6.04 21.72
CA GLN A 551 29.05 5.23 21.51
C GLN A 551 28.57 3.78 21.57
N PRO A 552 28.84 2.96 20.54
CA PRO A 552 28.45 1.56 20.58
C PRO A 552 29.13 0.92 21.79
N ASP A 553 28.34 0.22 22.62
CA ASP A 553 28.84 -0.45 23.81
C ASP A 553 30.00 -1.38 23.39
N ALA A 554 31.10 -1.42 24.15
CA ALA A 554 32.20 -2.35 23.87
C ALA A 554 31.76 -3.83 24.03
N ASP A 555 30.62 -4.08 24.68
CA ASP A 555 29.94 -5.37 24.76
C ASP A 555 29.04 -5.70 23.55
N ASP A 556 28.72 -4.73 22.67
CA ASP A 556 28.00 -5.02 21.40
C ASP A 556 28.91 -5.70 20.35
N ALA A 557 30.24 -5.63 20.54
CA ALA A 557 31.26 -6.11 19.61
C ALA A 557 31.25 -7.63 19.40
N GLU A 558 30.84 -8.45 20.37
CA GLU A 558 30.74 -9.92 20.21
C GLU A 558 29.53 -10.36 19.36
N SER A 559 28.63 -9.46 18.97
CA SER A 559 27.47 -9.79 18.12
C SER A 559 27.53 -9.28 16.68
N ALA A 560 28.62 -8.59 16.31
CA ALA A 560 28.74 -7.84 15.06
C ALA A 560 30.02 -8.16 14.25
N ALA A 561 30.47 -9.42 14.26
CA ALA A 561 31.50 -9.88 13.32
C ALA A 561 30.88 -10.30 11.97
N SER A 562 30.98 -9.44 10.96
CA SER A 562 30.78 -9.81 9.54
C SER A 562 32.13 -10.01 8.86
N PRO A 563 32.31 -11.03 8.00
CA PRO A 563 33.61 -11.37 7.44
C PRO A 563 33.96 -10.54 6.19
N THR A 564 35.15 -9.96 6.17
CA THR A 564 35.92 -9.59 4.96
C THR A 564 37.39 -9.62 5.38
N GLU A 565 38.06 -10.72 5.07
CA GLU A 565 38.95 -10.86 3.91
C GLU A 565 40.42 -10.67 4.30
N ASN A 566 41.15 -11.77 4.44
CA ASN A 566 42.57 -11.80 4.09
C ASN A 566 43.02 -13.24 3.81
N ALA A 567 43.03 -13.62 2.54
CA ALA A 567 43.60 -14.87 2.06
C ALA A 567 44.83 -14.54 1.20
N SER A 568 46.03 -14.73 1.76
CA SER A 568 47.27 -14.82 0.97
C SER A 568 48.40 -15.51 1.72
N SER A 569 48.86 -16.62 1.13
CA SER A 569 50.23 -17.16 1.13
C SER A 569 51.00 -17.34 2.45
N ALA A 570 50.94 -18.57 3.00
CA ALA A 570 52.11 -19.38 3.37
C ALA A 570 51.66 -20.85 3.60
N GLY A 571 52.42 -21.90 3.27
CA GLY A 571 53.74 -21.88 2.61
C GLY A 571 54.75 -22.97 3.02
N GLU A 572 54.33 -24.12 3.57
CA GLU A 572 55.18 -25.26 3.98
C GLU A 572 54.40 -26.54 3.61
N GLN A 573 54.89 -27.54 2.84
CA GLN A 573 56.04 -28.46 3.05
C GLN A 573 55.97 -29.13 4.45
N GLU A 574 55.98 -30.46 4.64
CA GLU A 574 56.58 -31.53 3.84
C GLU A 574 56.04 -32.94 4.26
N SER A 575 56.25 -33.99 3.45
CA SER A 575 56.25 -35.43 3.82
C SER A 575 54.95 -36.08 4.39
N GLN A 576 54.36 -37.17 3.87
CA GLN A 576 54.82 -38.33 3.09
C GLN A 576 53.69 -38.90 2.22
#